data_AF-A0A166W6M8-F1
#
_entry.id   AF-A0A166W6M8-F1
#
_cell.length_a   1.000
_cell.length_b   1.000
_cell.length_c   1.000
_cell.angle_alpha   90.00
_cell.angle_beta   90.00
_cell.angle_gamma   90.00
#
_symmetry.space_group_name_H-M   'P 1'
#
loop_
_entity.id
_entity.type
_entity.pdbx_description
1 polymer ?
#
loop_
_entity_poly.entity_id
_entity_poly.type
_entity_poly.pdbx_seq_one_letter_code
_entity_poly.pdbx_strand_id
1 'polypeptide(L)'
;MFILALSEKERNGLMALKKDMSQTCLEFSKNFNEEMGFISFPSEELKGLPKDVISGFTKRTEDSNLGALRHYITEVTMVKTAKAATEFLGDLGEKLKPVGTKERETLLALKKEEHEKLGLPFDGEFYAWDYRCYDRVYVEKTLSLYYSLVKEYFPVTVVVPSILEIVSGVQSLCVPPTTLLRHRRKCYQTGIENPRSSGNVVALRNEEASFPELIEKIVQSRYVNIGLFNLRQLFFAKFDLKAHRDKEAEDYTEIWNTLRESVSMVKGPQKSIPGQGSFAHTTGGYDAGYYGYIHSQVFSADMYPTVFRVDPLDPALGKRYRDSILKVGGSREELQVSLHKLWTTEHSDM
;
A
#
# COMPACT_ATOMS: atom_id res chain seq x y z
N MET A 1 -26.09 19.97 -5.67
CA MET A 1 -27.03 21.05 -6.02
C MET A 1 -26.77 21.67 -7.40
N PHE A 2 -25.53 21.72 -7.90
CA PHE A 2 -25.20 22.38 -9.19
C PHE A 2 -25.69 21.70 -10.48
N ILE A 3 -25.75 20.36 -10.55
CA ILE A 3 -26.10 19.64 -11.80
C ILE A 3 -27.57 19.84 -12.22
N LEU A 4 -28.46 20.01 -11.24
CA LEU A 4 -29.89 20.23 -11.49
C LEU A 4 -30.20 21.63 -12.04
N ALA A 5 -29.27 22.58 -11.88
CA ALA A 5 -29.39 23.94 -12.40
C ALA A 5 -28.95 24.08 -13.87
N LEU A 6 -28.35 23.05 -14.46
CA LEU A 6 -27.91 23.05 -15.86
C LEU A 6 -29.11 22.90 -16.82
N SER A 7 -28.98 23.39 -18.05
CA SER A 7 -29.96 23.14 -19.11
C SER A 7 -30.07 21.66 -19.46
N GLU A 8 -31.17 21.24 -20.07
CA GLU A 8 -31.35 19.84 -20.49
C GLU A 8 -30.26 19.37 -21.44
N LYS A 9 -29.84 20.23 -22.38
CA LYS A 9 -28.74 19.96 -23.31
C LYS A 9 -27.42 19.68 -22.57
N GLU A 10 -27.08 20.50 -21.58
CA GLU A 10 -25.86 20.34 -20.78
C GLU A 10 -25.93 19.08 -19.91
N ARG A 11 -27.10 18.75 -19.34
CA ARG A 11 -27.30 17.51 -18.58
C ARG A 11 -27.12 16.28 -19.46
N ASN A 12 -27.70 16.28 -20.67
CA ASN A 12 -27.56 15.18 -21.62
C ASN A 12 -26.10 15.01 -22.07
N GLY A 13 -25.40 16.11 -22.34
CA GLY A 13 -23.95 16.08 -22.62
C GLY A 13 -23.13 15.50 -21.47
N LEU A 14 -23.41 15.91 -20.23
CA LEU A 14 -22.75 15.37 -19.03
C LEU A 14 -23.03 13.87 -18.84
N MET A 15 -24.26 13.41 -19.11
CA MET A 15 -24.59 11.98 -19.04
C MET A 15 -23.83 11.16 -20.07
N ALA A 16 -23.69 11.66 -21.30
CA ALA A 16 -22.90 11.01 -22.35
C ALA A 16 -21.42 10.88 -21.91
N LEU A 17 -20.80 11.98 -21.47
CA LEU A 17 -19.42 11.97 -20.98
C LEU A 17 -19.21 11.01 -19.80
N LYS A 18 -20.15 10.97 -18.84
CA LYS A 18 -20.09 10.02 -17.72
C LYS A 18 -20.17 8.56 -18.17
N LYS A 19 -21.02 8.27 -19.17
CA LYS A 19 -21.14 6.92 -19.73
C LYS A 19 -19.85 6.51 -20.42
N ASP A 20 -19.29 7.38 -21.25
CA ASP A 20 -18.04 7.12 -21.97
C ASP A 20 -16.88 6.89 -20.99
N MET A 21 -16.72 7.80 -20.02
CA MET A 21 -15.71 7.67 -18.96
C MET A 21 -15.85 6.36 -18.17
N SER A 22 -17.08 5.97 -17.80
CA SER A 22 -17.33 4.71 -17.11
C SER A 22 -16.95 3.51 -17.97
N GLN A 23 -17.24 3.54 -19.27
CA GLN A 23 -16.89 2.46 -20.19
C GLN A 23 -15.38 2.35 -20.36
N THR A 24 -14.67 3.46 -20.50
CA THR A 24 -13.20 3.50 -20.58
C THR A 24 -12.56 2.94 -19.31
N CYS A 25 -13.05 3.29 -18.12
CA CYS A 25 -12.53 2.76 -16.86
C CYS A 25 -12.76 1.24 -16.72
N LEU A 26 -13.92 0.76 -17.18
CA LEU A 26 -14.23 -0.68 -17.23
C LEU A 26 -13.31 -1.41 -18.19
N GLU A 27 -13.06 -0.86 -19.37
CA GLU A 27 -12.15 -1.44 -20.37
C GLU A 27 -10.71 -1.46 -19.88
N PHE A 28 -10.21 -0.36 -19.29
CA PHE A 28 -8.90 -0.32 -18.65
C PHE A 28 -8.75 -1.42 -17.60
N SER A 29 -9.74 -1.51 -16.69
CA SER A 29 -9.75 -2.54 -15.63
C SER A 29 -9.82 -3.95 -16.22
N LYS A 30 -10.60 -4.15 -17.28
CA LYS A 30 -10.70 -5.44 -17.97
C LYS A 30 -9.35 -5.84 -18.55
N ASN A 31 -8.71 -4.95 -19.31
CA ASN A 31 -7.41 -5.20 -19.94
C ASN A 31 -6.33 -5.53 -18.90
N PHE A 32 -6.32 -4.83 -17.77
CA PHE A 32 -5.40 -5.10 -16.67
C PHE A 32 -5.63 -6.47 -16.02
N ASN A 33 -6.89 -6.87 -15.83
CA ASN A 33 -7.24 -8.12 -15.14
C ASN A 33 -7.20 -9.35 -16.06
N GLU A 34 -7.35 -9.16 -17.37
CA GLU A 34 -7.28 -10.22 -18.39
C GLU A 34 -5.88 -10.36 -18.99
N GLU A 35 -4.90 -9.60 -18.48
CA GLU A 35 -3.49 -9.76 -18.84
C GLU A 35 -3.01 -11.14 -18.35
N MET A 36 -2.48 -11.93 -19.28
CA MET A 36 -2.00 -13.29 -19.05
C MET A 36 -0.55 -13.46 -19.52
N GLY A 37 0.20 -12.35 -19.60
CA GLY A 37 1.58 -12.35 -20.01
C GLY A 37 2.42 -13.13 -19.00
N PHE A 38 3.42 -13.83 -19.51
CA PHE A 38 4.37 -14.57 -18.70
C PHE A 38 5.77 -14.44 -19.29
N ILE A 39 6.76 -14.60 -18.44
CA ILE A 39 8.16 -14.68 -18.82
C ILE A 39 8.66 -16.03 -18.30
N SER A 40 9.32 -16.77 -19.17
CA SER A 40 9.92 -18.06 -18.85
C SER A 40 11.39 -17.88 -18.52
N PHE A 41 11.83 -18.51 -17.45
CA PHE A 41 13.22 -18.51 -17.02
C PHE A 41 13.72 -19.94 -16.87
N PRO A 42 14.95 -20.26 -17.29
CA PRO A 42 15.60 -21.50 -16.87
C PRO A 42 15.83 -21.49 -15.36
N SER A 43 15.89 -22.67 -14.74
CA SER A 43 16.10 -22.80 -13.28
C SER A 43 17.33 -22.06 -12.77
N GLU A 44 18.38 -21.97 -13.59
CA GLU A 44 19.63 -21.26 -13.27
C GLU A 44 19.44 -19.74 -13.12
N GLU A 45 18.49 -19.15 -13.85
CA GLU A 45 18.15 -17.72 -13.76
C GLU A 45 17.23 -17.41 -12.57
N LEU A 46 16.67 -18.44 -11.93
CA LEU A 46 15.84 -18.32 -10.72
C LEU A 46 16.67 -18.47 -9.42
N LYS A 47 18.00 -18.43 -9.53
CA LYS A 47 18.91 -18.52 -8.38
C LYS A 47 18.61 -17.42 -7.36
N GLY A 48 18.49 -17.82 -6.09
CA GLY A 48 18.17 -16.92 -4.97
C GLY A 48 16.69 -16.89 -4.59
N LEU A 49 15.80 -17.55 -5.36
CA LEU A 49 14.43 -17.79 -4.92
C LEU A 49 14.35 -19.02 -3.98
N PRO A 50 13.52 -18.96 -2.92
CA PRO A 50 13.25 -20.12 -2.07
C PRO A 50 12.69 -21.32 -2.86
N LYS A 51 13.06 -22.54 -2.46
CA LYS A 51 12.62 -23.77 -3.14
C LYS A 51 11.10 -23.95 -3.13
N ASP A 52 10.43 -23.55 -2.06
CA ASP A 52 8.97 -23.55 -1.95
C ASP A 52 8.34 -22.61 -2.99
N VAL A 53 8.94 -21.44 -3.23
CA VAL A 53 8.50 -20.51 -4.28
C VAL A 53 8.67 -21.11 -5.67
N ILE A 54 9.85 -21.67 -5.98
CA ILE A 54 10.12 -22.31 -7.28
C ILE A 54 9.17 -23.50 -7.51
N SER A 55 8.86 -24.27 -6.46
CA SER A 55 7.93 -25.41 -6.56
C SER A 55 6.48 -24.98 -6.86
N GLY A 56 6.12 -23.75 -6.50
CA GLY A 56 4.81 -23.16 -6.80
C GLY A 56 4.69 -22.58 -8.21
N PHE A 57 5.79 -22.46 -8.95
CA PHE A 57 5.74 -22.04 -10.35
C PHE A 57 5.22 -23.17 -11.24
N THR A 58 4.33 -22.80 -12.16
CA THR A 58 3.85 -23.74 -13.18
C THR A 58 5.02 -24.12 -14.09
N LYS A 59 5.52 -25.35 -13.95
CA LYS A 59 6.46 -25.93 -14.91
C LYS A 59 5.72 -26.14 -16.23
N ARG A 60 6.02 -25.33 -17.24
CA ARG A 60 5.35 -25.43 -18.55
C ARG A 60 6.13 -26.35 -19.49
N THR A 61 5.46 -27.40 -19.92
CA THR A 61 5.49 -27.92 -21.29
C THR A 61 4.12 -27.56 -21.88
N GLU A 62 4.11 -26.66 -22.86
CA GLU A 62 2.99 -26.12 -23.66
C GLU A 62 1.52 -26.22 -23.14
N ASP A 63 0.90 -25.04 -23.15
CA ASP A 63 -0.52 -24.70 -23.32
C ASP A 63 -1.58 -24.71 -22.18
N SER A 64 -2.43 -23.67 -22.31
CA SER A 64 -3.81 -23.46 -21.81
C SER A 64 -4.10 -22.62 -20.54
N ASN A 65 -5.27 -21.96 -20.61
CA ASN A 65 -5.75 -20.70 -20.00
C ASN A 65 -6.69 -20.86 -18.78
N LEU A 66 -7.00 -19.70 -18.12
CA LEU A 66 -8.32 -19.17 -17.65
C LEU A 66 -8.44 -18.72 -16.16
N GLY A 67 -9.15 -17.59 -15.91
CA GLY A 67 -10.06 -17.38 -14.75
C GLY A 67 -10.09 -16.01 -14.01
N ALA A 68 -11.26 -15.34 -13.95
CA ALA A 68 -11.59 -13.92 -13.59
C ALA A 68 -11.96 -13.55 -12.11
N LEU A 69 -12.10 -12.23 -11.75
CA LEU A 69 -13.27 -11.49 -11.12
C LEU A 69 -12.99 -10.16 -10.33
N ARG A 70 -14.08 -9.40 -10.00
CA ARG A 70 -14.34 -7.91 -10.07
C ARG A 70 -14.40 -7.04 -8.78
N HIS A 71 -14.44 -5.70 -9.02
CA HIS A 71 -15.14 -4.52 -8.38
C HIS A 71 -14.46 -3.58 -7.34
N TYR A 72 -14.68 -2.26 -7.52
CA TYR A 72 -14.28 -1.12 -6.65
C TYR A 72 -15.32 0.02 -6.60
N ILE A 73 -15.24 0.81 -5.52
CA ILE A 73 -16.11 1.91 -5.03
C ILE A 73 -15.28 3.22 -5.00
N THR A 74 -15.92 4.39 -5.15
CA THR A 74 -15.36 5.75 -5.00
C THR A 74 -15.61 6.34 -3.61
N GLU A 75 -14.63 7.03 -3.02
CA GLU A 75 -14.77 7.78 -1.75
C GLU A 75 -14.41 9.27 -1.92
N VAL A 76 -14.98 10.12 -1.06
CA VAL A 76 -14.72 11.57 -1.00
C VAL A 76 -13.46 11.85 -0.18
N THR A 77 -12.61 12.78 -0.64
CA THR A 77 -11.27 13.02 -0.06
C THR A 77 -11.22 14.21 0.91
N MET A 78 -10.30 14.15 1.89
CA MET A 78 -10.15 15.18 2.94
C MET A 78 -9.47 16.49 2.49
N VAL A 79 -8.67 16.49 1.42
CA VAL A 79 -8.02 17.72 0.95
C VAL A 79 -8.95 18.43 -0.02
N LYS A 80 -9.39 19.63 0.40
CA LYS A 80 -10.47 20.38 -0.26
C LYS A 80 -10.08 20.97 -1.63
N THR A 81 -8.79 21.05 -1.97
CA THR A 81 -8.33 21.61 -3.25
C THR A 81 -7.09 20.91 -3.81
N ALA A 82 -6.99 20.83 -5.15
CA ALA A 82 -5.80 20.32 -5.83
C ALA A 82 -4.52 21.12 -5.51
N LYS A 83 -4.65 22.42 -5.25
CA LYS A 83 -3.55 23.30 -4.83
C LYS A 83 -2.97 22.84 -3.49
N ALA A 84 -3.83 22.64 -2.49
CA ALA A 84 -3.40 22.18 -1.16
C ALA A 84 -2.75 20.78 -1.22
N ALA A 85 -3.28 19.87 -2.07
CA ALA A 85 -2.68 18.56 -2.28
C ALA A 85 -1.28 18.67 -2.91
N THR A 86 -1.10 19.57 -3.88
CA THR A 86 0.19 19.82 -4.53
C THR A 86 1.21 20.42 -3.56
N GLU A 87 0.80 21.41 -2.75
CA GLU A 87 1.65 22.04 -1.73
C GLU A 87 2.09 21.03 -0.66
N PHE A 88 1.16 20.21 -0.16
CA PHE A 88 1.46 19.13 0.78
C PHE A 88 2.49 18.13 0.24
N LEU A 89 2.31 17.67 -1.01
CA LEU A 89 3.26 16.75 -1.66
C LEU A 89 4.61 17.42 -1.96
N GLY A 90 4.63 18.74 -2.15
CA GLY A 90 5.85 19.53 -2.32
C GLY A 90 6.68 19.54 -1.04
N ASP A 91 6.11 20.04 0.06
CA ASP A 91 6.74 20.13 1.38
C ASP A 91 7.22 18.75 1.88
N LEU A 92 6.39 17.72 1.76
CA LEU A 92 6.77 16.37 2.15
C LEU A 92 7.93 15.83 1.30
N GLY A 93 7.96 16.17 0.01
CA GLY A 93 9.04 15.76 -0.90
C GLY A 93 10.38 16.38 -0.52
N GLU A 94 10.39 17.66 -0.15
CA GLU A 94 11.61 18.36 0.31
C GLU A 94 12.16 17.74 1.60
N LYS A 95 11.28 17.37 2.54
CA LYS A 95 11.66 16.72 3.80
C LYS A 95 12.19 15.30 3.60
N LEU A 96 11.62 14.55 2.67
CA LEU A 96 12.03 13.15 2.40
C LEU A 96 13.30 13.05 1.55
N LYS A 97 13.61 14.05 0.72
CA LYS A 97 14.71 13.98 -0.24
C LYS A 97 16.07 13.68 0.41
N PRO A 98 16.51 14.36 1.49
CA PRO A 98 17.78 14.05 2.14
C PRO A 98 17.85 12.61 2.67
N VAL A 99 16.75 12.12 3.25
CA VAL A 99 16.64 10.74 3.77
C VAL A 99 16.75 9.74 2.62
N GLY A 100 15.97 9.93 1.56
CA GLY A 100 15.99 9.06 0.39
C GLY A 100 17.32 9.07 -0.35
N THR A 101 18.04 10.19 -0.40
CA THR A 101 19.38 10.26 -1.00
C THR A 101 20.37 9.37 -0.23
N LYS A 102 20.40 9.49 1.11
CA LYS A 102 21.26 8.67 1.96
C LYS A 102 20.93 7.17 1.86
N GLU A 103 19.65 6.83 1.86
CA GLU A 103 19.18 5.46 1.66
C GLU A 103 19.61 4.92 0.29
N ARG A 104 19.42 5.69 -0.79
CA ARG A 104 19.83 5.31 -2.15
C ARG A 104 21.33 5.07 -2.25
N GLU A 105 22.15 5.94 -1.68
CA GLU A 105 23.61 5.77 -1.64
C GLU A 105 24.00 4.48 -0.93
N THR A 106 23.33 4.18 0.18
CA THR A 106 23.56 2.95 0.95
C THR A 106 23.19 1.71 0.13
N LEU A 107 22.04 1.70 -0.53
CA LEU A 107 21.61 0.58 -1.38
C LEU A 107 22.48 0.43 -2.63
N LEU A 108 22.93 1.54 -3.23
CA LEU A 108 23.85 1.52 -4.36
C LEU A 108 25.22 0.96 -3.98
N ALA A 109 25.70 1.24 -2.76
CA ALA A 109 26.93 0.64 -2.23
C ALA A 109 26.79 -0.88 -2.04
N LEU A 110 25.62 -1.35 -1.57
CA LEU A 110 25.33 -2.79 -1.50
C LEU A 110 25.32 -3.45 -2.88
N LYS A 111 24.71 -2.78 -3.88
CA LYS A 111 24.74 -3.22 -5.27
C LYS A 111 26.16 -3.37 -5.79
N LYS A 112 27.00 -2.35 -5.57
CA LYS A 112 28.41 -2.37 -5.97
C LYS A 112 29.16 -3.56 -5.35
N GLU A 113 29.02 -3.76 -4.04
CA GLU A 113 29.66 -4.86 -3.30
C GLU A 113 29.23 -6.24 -3.86
N GLU A 114 27.95 -6.43 -4.14
CA GLU A 114 27.43 -7.69 -4.69
C GLU A 114 27.93 -7.93 -6.12
N HIS A 115 27.91 -6.91 -6.97
CA HIS A 115 28.41 -6.99 -8.34
C HIS A 115 29.91 -7.34 -8.36
N GLU A 116 30.72 -6.74 -7.49
CA GLU A 116 32.14 -7.07 -7.34
C GLU A 116 32.36 -8.52 -6.91
N LYS A 117 31.57 -9.03 -5.95
CA LYS A 117 31.64 -10.42 -5.48
C LYS A 117 31.25 -11.44 -6.55
N LEU A 118 30.27 -11.10 -7.39
CA LEU A 118 29.76 -11.98 -8.44
C LEU A 118 30.49 -11.80 -9.79
N GLY A 119 31.41 -10.84 -9.90
CA GLY A 119 32.07 -10.51 -11.16
C GLY A 119 31.12 -9.93 -12.22
N LEU A 120 30.05 -9.26 -11.79
CA LEU A 120 29.05 -8.64 -12.66
C LEU A 120 29.44 -7.20 -13.01
N PRO A 121 29.09 -6.70 -14.21
CA PRO A 121 29.33 -5.30 -14.58
C PRO A 121 28.53 -4.36 -13.69
N PHE A 122 29.13 -3.24 -13.27
CA PHE A 122 28.49 -2.20 -12.46
C PHE A 122 28.60 -0.85 -13.16
N ASP A 123 27.45 -0.26 -13.48
CA ASP A 123 27.34 0.98 -14.25
C ASP A 123 27.18 2.24 -13.38
N GLY A 124 27.20 2.10 -12.05
CA GLY A 124 27.02 3.21 -11.12
C GLY A 124 25.57 3.66 -10.93
N GLU A 125 24.61 2.98 -11.56
CA GLU A 125 23.20 3.39 -11.55
C GLU A 125 22.35 2.53 -10.61
N PHE A 126 21.24 3.10 -10.14
CA PHE A 126 20.28 2.42 -9.28
C PHE A 126 18.90 2.41 -9.94
N TYR A 127 18.44 1.23 -10.35
CA TYR A 127 17.24 1.05 -11.15
C TYR A 127 16.01 0.68 -10.32
N ALA A 128 14.82 0.89 -10.90
CA ALA A 128 13.56 0.53 -10.24
C ALA A 128 13.46 -0.96 -9.85
N TRP A 129 14.08 -1.87 -10.61
CA TRP A 129 14.12 -3.30 -10.29
C TRP A 129 15.14 -3.66 -9.20
N ASP A 130 16.16 -2.83 -8.97
CA ASP A 130 17.17 -3.03 -7.93
C ASP A 130 16.57 -2.79 -6.54
N TYR A 131 15.66 -1.81 -6.42
CA TYR A 131 15.12 -1.33 -5.14
C TYR A 131 14.62 -2.44 -4.21
N ARG A 132 13.74 -3.33 -4.69
CA ARG A 132 13.16 -4.40 -3.85
C ARG A 132 14.20 -5.45 -3.44
N CYS A 133 15.19 -5.71 -4.29
CA CYS A 133 16.26 -6.65 -3.99
C CYS A 133 17.15 -6.10 -2.87
N TYR A 134 17.68 -4.88 -3.05
CA TYR A 134 18.61 -4.29 -2.08
C TYR A 134 17.93 -3.83 -0.80
N ASP A 135 16.65 -3.50 -0.83
CA ASP A 135 15.84 -3.29 0.38
C ASP A 135 15.84 -4.54 1.27
N ARG A 136 15.56 -5.72 0.68
CA ARG A 136 15.63 -7.01 1.37
C ARG A 136 17.05 -7.28 1.87
N VAL A 137 18.06 -7.17 1.00
CA VAL A 137 19.46 -7.44 1.36
C VAL A 137 19.92 -6.53 2.51
N TYR A 138 19.52 -5.26 2.51
CA TYR A 138 19.82 -4.33 3.59
C TYR A 138 19.21 -4.79 4.91
N VAL A 139 17.92 -5.18 4.92
CA VAL A 139 17.25 -5.72 6.13
C VAL A 139 17.97 -6.98 6.64
N GLU A 140 18.28 -7.91 5.74
CA GLU A 140 18.98 -9.15 6.10
C GLU A 140 20.38 -8.89 6.67
N LYS A 141 21.13 -7.95 6.07
CA LYS A 141 22.51 -7.62 6.49
C LYS A 141 22.56 -6.81 7.78
N THR A 142 21.62 -5.89 7.99
CA THR A 142 21.65 -4.95 9.13
C THR A 142 20.91 -5.46 10.36
N LEU A 143 19.85 -6.24 10.17
CA LEU A 143 18.99 -6.74 11.25
C LEU A 143 19.06 -8.25 11.42
N SER A 144 19.75 -8.99 10.53
CA SER A 144 19.71 -10.46 10.49
C SER A 144 18.27 -11.00 10.48
N LEU A 145 17.38 -10.28 9.78
CA LEU A 145 15.95 -10.55 9.76
C LEU A 145 15.56 -11.19 8.42
N TYR A 146 15.24 -12.48 8.46
CA TYR A 146 14.78 -13.24 7.30
C TYR A 146 13.27 -13.41 7.34
N TYR A 147 12.52 -12.65 6.53
CA TYR A 147 11.06 -12.70 6.52
C TYR A 147 10.48 -14.10 6.19
N SER A 148 11.24 -14.93 5.48
CA SER A 148 10.91 -16.34 5.21
C SER A 148 10.82 -17.19 6.47
N LEU A 149 11.55 -16.83 7.53
CA LEU A 149 11.49 -17.49 8.83
C LEU A 149 10.44 -16.84 9.74
N VAL A 150 10.31 -15.50 9.66
CA VAL A 150 9.30 -14.74 10.42
C VAL A 150 7.89 -15.30 10.16
N LYS A 151 7.54 -15.63 8.91
CA LYS A 151 6.20 -16.14 8.55
C LYS A 151 5.80 -17.40 9.34
N GLU A 152 6.78 -18.20 9.79
CA GLU A 152 6.53 -19.45 10.55
C GLU A 152 5.96 -19.17 11.95
N TYR A 153 6.25 -18.01 12.52
CA TYR A 153 5.75 -17.58 13.83
C TYR A 153 4.32 -17.02 13.80
N PHE A 154 3.77 -16.75 12.62
CA PHE A 154 2.48 -16.08 12.45
C PHE A 154 1.48 -16.93 11.64
N PRO A 155 1.12 -18.15 12.11
CA PRO A 155 0.14 -18.97 11.43
C PRO A 155 -1.23 -18.28 11.45
N VAL A 156 -1.94 -18.31 10.32
CA VAL A 156 -3.23 -17.63 10.13
C VAL A 156 -4.27 -18.06 11.19
N THR A 157 -4.22 -19.31 11.62
CA THR A 157 -5.12 -19.88 12.65
C THR A 157 -4.94 -19.26 14.03
N VAL A 158 -3.78 -18.67 14.32
CA VAL A 158 -3.51 -17.94 15.57
C VAL A 158 -3.71 -16.45 15.36
N VAL A 159 -3.14 -15.89 14.29
CA VAL A 159 -3.16 -14.44 14.02
C VAL A 159 -4.57 -13.90 13.88
N VAL A 160 -5.47 -14.60 13.17
CA VAL A 160 -6.82 -14.08 12.94
C VAL A 160 -7.63 -13.98 14.24
N PRO A 161 -7.74 -15.04 15.07
CA PRO A 161 -8.37 -14.91 16.38
C PRO A 161 -7.73 -13.83 17.26
N SER A 162 -6.40 -13.76 17.34
CA SER A 162 -5.72 -12.77 18.18
C SER A 162 -5.99 -11.32 17.73
N ILE A 163 -6.06 -11.05 16.42
CA ILE A 163 -6.46 -9.72 15.92
C ILE A 163 -7.90 -9.40 16.35
N LEU A 164 -8.82 -10.36 16.25
CA LEU A 164 -10.21 -10.17 16.67
C LEU A 164 -10.30 -9.90 18.17
N GLU A 165 -9.54 -10.62 19.00
CA GLU A 165 -9.47 -10.38 20.45
C GLU A 165 -8.96 -8.97 20.78
N ILE A 166 -7.88 -8.52 20.13
CA ILE A 166 -7.34 -7.15 20.30
C ILE A 166 -8.41 -6.12 19.92
N VAL A 167 -9.04 -6.27 18.75
CA VAL A 167 -10.06 -5.33 18.26
C VAL A 167 -11.27 -5.31 19.20
N SER A 168 -11.71 -6.48 19.68
CA SER A 168 -12.82 -6.61 20.63
C SER A 168 -12.53 -5.96 21.97
N GLY A 169 -11.34 -6.20 22.53
CA GLY A 169 -10.91 -5.61 23.79
C GLY A 169 -10.83 -4.08 23.72
N VAL A 170 -10.18 -3.56 22.69
CA VAL A 170 -9.98 -2.12 22.49
C VAL A 170 -11.30 -1.40 22.18
N GLN A 171 -12.17 -1.96 21.34
CA GLN A 171 -13.42 -1.29 20.93
C GLN A 171 -14.63 -1.58 21.86
N SER A 172 -14.41 -2.35 22.94
CA SER A 172 -15.48 -2.95 23.77
C SER A 172 -16.56 -3.62 22.91
N LEU A 173 -16.14 -4.33 21.86
CA LEU A 173 -17.03 -5.02 20.93
C LEU A 173 -17.08 -6.51 21.30
N CYS A 174 -18.25 -6.99 21.70
CA CYS A 174 -18.48 -8.42 21.82
C CYS A 174 -18.67 -8.98 20.39
N VAL A 175 -17.66 -9.67 19.86
CA VAL A 175 -17.76 -10.38 18.57
C VAL A 175 -18.13 -11.83 18.90
N PRO A 176 -19.39 -12.25 18.75
CA PRO A 176 -19.73 -13.67 18.87
C PRO A 176 -19.01 -14.43 17.75
N PRO A 177 -18.57 -15.68 17.99
CA PRO A 177 -17.97 -16.49 16.94
C PRO A 177 -19.03 -16.80 15.88
N THR A 178 -18.98 -16.09 14.76
CA THR A 178 -19.78 -16.39 13.56
C THR A 178 -18.84 -16.83 12.44
N THR A 179 -19.23 -17.89 11.74
CA THR A 179 -18.46 -18.53 10.68
C THR A 179 -18.24 -17.57 9.50
N LEU A 180 -17.06 -16.93 9.39
CA LEU A 180 -16.72 -16.06 8.25
C LEU A 180 -16.20 -16.86 7.05
N LEU A 181 -16.90 -16.74 5.92
CA LEU A 181 -16.46 -17.25 4.61
C LEU A 181 -15.24 -16.46 4.11
N ARG A 182 -14.24 -17.18 3.59
CA ARG A 182 -13.04 -16.62 2.94
C ARG A 182 -13.42 -15.77 1.72
N HIS A 183 -13.05 -14.49 1.73
CA HIS A 183 -12.52 -13.75 0.57
C HIS A 183 -11.52 -12.67 1.08
N ARG A 184 -10.55 -12.27 0.24
CA ARG A 184 -9.30 -11.54 0.58
C ARG A 184 -9.47 -10.25 1.42
N ARG A 185 -8.34 -9.77 1.96
CA ARG A 185 -8.08 -8.54 2.78
C ARG A 185 -8.83 -7.26 2.36
N LYS A 186 -10.14 -7.26 2.54
CA LYS A 186 -11.06 -6.12 2.53
C LYS A 186 -12.20 -6.47 3.49
N CYS A 187 -12.59 -5.52 4.33
CA CYS A 187 -13.73 -5.70 5.22
C CYS A 187 -15.01 -5.56 4.40
N TYR A 188 -15.59 -6.68 3.96
CA TYR A 188 -16.89 -6.72 3.30
C TYR A 188 -17.97 -7.01 4.33
N GLN A 189 -19.12 -6.34 4.21
CA GLN A 189 -20.27 -6.56 5.08
C GLN A 189 -21.25 -7.53 4.41
N THR A 190 -21.08 -8.84 4.60
CA THR A 190 -22.07 -9.85 4.19
C THR A 190 -22.04 -11.07 5.11
N GLY A 191 -23.21 -11.50 5.57
CA GLY A 191 -23.43 -12.76 6.29
C GLY A 191 -23.85 -13.90 5.35
N ILE A 192 -23.42 -15.12 5.68
CA ILE A 192 -24.02 -16.47 5.43
C ILE A 192 -22.90 -17.53 5.59
N GLU A 193 -23.23 -18.69 6.17
CA GLU A 193 -22.32 -19.76 6.67
C GLU A 193 -22.29 -21.03 5.79
N ASN A 194 -21.21 -21.84 5.84
CA ASN A 194 -21.13 -23.30 6.20
C ASN A 194 -19.70 -23.93 5.92
N PRO A 195 -19.31 -25.19 6.30
CA PRO A 195 -18.21 -25.42 7.26
C PRO A 195 -17.14 -26.50 6.89
N ARG A 196 -16.16 -26.67 7.80
CA ARG A 196 -15.15 -27.76 8.02
C ARG A 196 -13.88 -27.70 7.13
N SER A 197 -12.68 -28.09 7.57
CA SER A 197 -12.26 -29.05 8.61
C SER A 197 -10.91 -28.67 9.26
N SER A 198 -10.69 -29.18 10.47
CA SER A 198 -9.55 -28.99 11.36
C SER A 198 -8.34 -29.86 11.00
N GLY A 199 -7.16 -29.26 10.93
CA GLY A 199 -5.87 -29.95 10.93
C GLY A 199 -4.91 -29.27 11.91
N ASN A 200 -4.46 -30.00 12.93
CA ASN A 200 -3.47 -29.53 13.89
C ASN A 200 -2.10 -29.39 13.20
N VAL A 201 -1.42 -28.26 13.37
CA VAL A 201 -0.02 -28.11 12.94
C VAL A 201 0.79 -27.57 14.11
N VAL A 202 1.72 -28.42 14.54
CA VAL A 202 2.74 -28.20 15.56
C VAL A 202 3.66 -27.06 15.10
N ALA A 203 3.78 -26.01 15.91
CA ALA A 203 4.76 -24.94 15.67
C ALA A 203 6.18 -25.50 15.91
N LEU A 204 6.95 -25.62 14.83
CA LEU A 204 8.37 -25.95 14.88
C LEU A 204 9.12 -24.72 15.41
N ARG A 205 9.72 -24.85 16.58
CA ARG A 205 10.65 -23.86 17.14
C ARG A 205 11.98 -23.98 16.39
N ASN A 206 12.42 -22.90 15.75
CA ASN A 206 13.83 -22.74 15.39
C ASN A 206 14.53 -21.90 16.46
N GLU A 207 15.70 -22.36 16.91
CA GLU A 207 16.39 -21.95 18.13
C GLU A 207 17.29 -20.69 17.99
N GLU A 208 17.24 -19.96 16.88
CA GLU A 208 18.33 -19.00 16.56
C GLU A 208 18.14 -17.56 17.05
N ALA A 209 16.95 -17.17 17.53
CA ALA A 209 16.76 -15.89 18.23
C ALA A 209 15.68 -16.01 19.29
N SER A 210 15.88 -15.38 20.46
CA SER A 210 14.80 -15.28 21.43
C SER A 210 13.64 -14.49 20.83
N PHE A 211 12.39 -14.93 21.06
CA PHE A 211 11.21 -14.25 20.51
C PHE A 211 11.17 -12.72 20.78
N PRO A 212 11.62 -12.20 21.94
CA PRO A 212 11.76 -10.76 22.17
C PRO A 212 12.75 -10.05 21.24
N GLU A 213 13.91 -10.66 20.98
CA GLU A 213 14.92 -10.10 20.07
C GLU A 213 14.40 -10.07 18.62
N LEU A 214 13.65 -11.10 18.22
CA LEU A 214 12.99 -11.13 16.91
C LEU A 214 11.95 -10.00 16.78
N ILE A 215 11.15 -9.76 17.82
CA ILE A 215 10.20 -8.64 17.85
C ILE A 215 10.92 -7.31 17.68
N GLU A 216 12.01 -7.09 18.42
CA GLU A 216 12.78 -5.84 18.33
C GLU A 216 13.29 -5.61 16.90
N LYS A 217 13.85 -6.64 16.26
CA LYS A 217 14.29 -6.58 14.86
C LYS A 217 13.14 -6.26 13.89
N ILE A 218 11.95 -6.85 14.09
CA ILE A 218 10.76 -6.55 13.29
C ILE A 218 10.31 -5.09 13.49
N VAL A 219 10.37 -4.58 14.72
CA VAL A 219 10.02 -3.17 15.01
C VAL A 219 11.02 -2.23 14.36
N GLN A 220 12.31 -2.54 14.42
CA GLN A 220 13.37 -1.74 13.77
C GLN A 220 13.24 -1.75 12.24
N SER A 221 12.85 -2.89 11.64
CA SER A 221 12.72 -2.99 10.18
C SER A 221 11.65 -2.07 9.59
N ARG A 222 10.68 -1.60 10.40
CA ARG A 222 9.64 -0.65 10.00
C ARG A 222 10.21 0.65 9.40
N TYR A 223 11.37 1.09 9.87
CA TYR A 223 11.96 2.37 9.47
C TYR A 223 13.05 2.24 8.41
N VAL A 224 13.34 1.01 7.97
CA VAL A 224 14.31 0.75 6.91
C VAL A 224 13.76 1.27 5.58
N ASN A 225 14.57 2.07 4.89
CA ASN A 225 14.30 2.61 3.54
C ASN A 225 12.94 3.33 3.41
N ILE A 226 12.45 3.89 4.52
CA ILE A 226 11.15 4.54 4.59
C ILE A 226 11.12 5.84 3.76
N GLY A 227 12.28 6.49 3.56
CA GLY A 227 12.42 7.65 2.70
C GLY A 227 12.10 7.32 1.24
N LEU A 228 12.83 6.37 0.65
CA LEU A 228 12.63 5.87 -0.71
C LEU A 228 11.24 5.27 -0.91
N PHE A 229 10.72 4.54 0.08
CA PHE A 229 9.36 4.01 0.05
C PHE A 229 8.34 5.15 -0.10
N ASN A 230 8.42 6.19 0.71
CA ASN A 230 7.48 7.31 0.66
C ASN A 230 7.68 8.16 -0.59
N LEU A 231 8.91 8.41 -1.04
CA LEU A 231 9.18 9.11 -2.30
C LEU A 231 8.54 8.41 -3.50
N ARG A 232 8.49 7.07 -3.50
CA ARG A 232 7.73 6.31 -4.50
C ARG A 232 6.21 6.55 -4.40
N GLN A 233 5.65 6.69 -3.20
CA GLN A 233 4.23 7.08 -3.04
C GLN A 233 3.99 8.52 -3.52
N LEU A 234 4.90 9.44 -3.25
CA LEU A 234 4.85 10.82 -3.76
C LEU A 234 4.88 10.86 -5.28
N PHE A 235 5.71 10.02 -5.92
CA PHE A 235 5.75 9.89 -7.36
C PHE A 235 4.35 9.58 -7.93
N PHE A 236 3.68 8.54 -7.43
CA PHE A 236 2.33 8.19 -7.89
C PHE A 236 1.31 9.29 -7.62
N ALA A 237 1.35 9.91 -6.44
CA ALA A 237 0.45 11.00 -6.08
C ALA A 237 0.63 12.22 -6.99
N LYS A 238 1.88 12.59 -7.32
CA LYS A 238 2.19 13.69 -8.24
C LYS A 238 1.77 13.37 -9.66
N PHE A 239 1.99 12.13 -10.13
CA PHE A 239 1.54 11.69 -11.44
C PHE A 239 0.00 11.75 -11.55
N ASP A 240 -0.71 11.19 -10.56
CA ASP A 240 -2.16 11.19 -10.50
C ASP A 240 -2.74 12.62 -10.57
N LEU A 241 -2.24 13.54 -9.72
CA LEU A 241 -2.70 14.92 -9.75
C LEU A 241 -2.37 15.64 -11.07
N LYS A 242 -1.20 15.38 -11.66
CA LYS A 242 -0.82 15.99 -12.95
C LYS A 242 -1.73 15.50 -14.07
N ALA A 243 -1.97 14.20 -14.15
CA ALA A 243 -2.83 13.57 -15.16
C ALA A 243 -4.29 14.06 -15.10
N HIS A 244 -4.80 14.44 -13.93
CA HIS A 244 -6.18 14.91 -13.76
C HIS A 244 -6.33 16.43 -13.71
N ARG A 245 -5.22 17.19 -13.75
CA ARG A 245 -5.23 18.65 -13.71
C ARG A 245 -5.01 19.27 -15.09
N ASP A 246 -4.10 18.70 -15.87
CA ASP A 246 -3.65 19.30 -17.12
C ASP A 246 -4.71 19.09 -18.21
N LYS A 247 -5.01 20.17 -18.93
CA LYS A 247 -6.15 20.22 -19.87
C LYS A 247 -5.79 19.79 -21.29
N GLU A 248 -4.51 19.71 -21.59
CA GLU A 248 -3.99 19.37 -22.91
C GLU A 248 -3.52 17.92 -22.94
N ALA A 249 -3.55 17.30 -24.12
CA ALA A 249 -3.00 15.98 -24.33
C ALA A 249 -1.47 16.03 -24.18
N GLU A 250 -0.98 15.60 -23.01
CA GLU A 250 0.45 15.42 -22.76
C GLU A 250 0.87 13.95 -23.00
N ASP A 251 2.16 13.73 -23.24
CA ASP A 251 2.72 12.38 -23.25
C ASP A 251 2.82 11.85 -21.80
N TYR A 252 1.77 11.15 -21.36
CA TYR A 252 1.73 10.54 -20.04
C TYR A 252 2.82 9.49 -19.80
N THR A 253 3.40 8.92 -20.84
CA THR A 253 4.55 8.01 -20.71
C THR A 253 5.79 8.79 -20.32
N GLU A 254 6.03 9.92 -20.97
CA GLU A 254 7.17 10.77 -20.65
C GLU A 254 7.06 11.37 -19.24
N ILE A 255 5.87 11.86 -18.87
CA ILE A 255 5.61 12.37 -17.52
C ILE A 255 5.87 11.29 -16.47
N TRP A 256 5.40 10.06 -16.72
CA TRP A 256 5.59 8.95 -15.80
C TRP A 256 7.08 8.64 -15.56
N ASN A 257 7.86 8.58 -16.63
CA ASN A 257 9.30 8.29 -16.53
C ASN A 257 10.06 9.46 -15.89
N THR A 258 9.77 10.70 -16.29
CA THR A 258 10.36 11.91 -15.69
C THR A 258 10.06 12.03 -14.19
N LEU A 259 8.80 11.86 -13.79
CA LEU A 259 8.42 11.96 -12.37
C LEU A 259 8.98 10.80 -11.54
N ARG A 260 9.08 9.58 -12.10
CA ARG A 260 9.71 8.45 -11.42
C ARG A 260 11.14 8.79 -11.07
N GLU A 261 11.95 9.20 -12.03
CA GLU A 261 13.37 9.47 -11.79
C GLU A 261 13.57 10.67 -10.87
N SER A 262 12.87 11.79 -11.14
CA SER A 262 13.05 13.03 -10.38
C SER A 262 12.52 12.97 -8.94
N VAL A 263 11.47 12.17 -8.66
CA VAL A 263 10.85 12.09 -7.33
C VAL A 263 11.33 10.86 -6.56
N SER A 264 11.26 9.67 -7.16
CA SER A 264 11.62 8.42 -6.47
C SER A 264 13.11 8.10 -6.50
N MET A 265 13.90 8.88 -7.27
CA MET A 265 15.37 8.76 -7.36
C MET A 265 15.86 7.39 -7.86
N VAL A 266 14.98 6.59 -8.47
CA VAL A 266 15.34 5.33 -9.13
C VAL A 266 15.19 5.47 -10.62
N LYS A 267 16.17 4.96 -11.37
CA LYS A 267 16.22 5.05 -12.83
C LYS A 267 15.20 4.10 -13.46
N GLY A 268 14.55 4.55 -14.52
CA GLY A 268 13.69 3.72 -15.36
C GLY A 268 14.50 2.77 -16.26
N PRO A 269 13.83 1.86 -16.98
CA PRO A 269 14.49 1.14 -18.07
C PRO A 269 14.96 2.12 -19.16
N GLN A 270 15.99 1.73 -19.92
CA GLN A 270 16.62 2.58 -20.94
C GLN A 270 15.65 3.06 -22.04
N LYS A 271 14.58 2.29 -22.28
CA LYS A 271 13.48 2.68 -23.18
C LYS A 271 12.33 3.23 -22.34
N SER A 272 11.79 4.38 -22.73
CA SER A 272 10.56 4.93 -22.14
C SER A 272 9.45 3.87 -22.20
N ILE A 273 8.96 3.45 -21.02
CA ILE A 273 7.90 2.44 -20.89
C ILE A 273 6.58 3.06 -20.40
N PRO A 274 5.43 2.61 -20.91
CA PRO A 274 4.10 3.12 -20.53
C PRO A 274 3.65 2.58 -19.17
N GLY A 275 4.44 2.80 -18.11
CA GLY A 275 4.15 2.27 -16.78
C GLY A 275 2.84 2.79 -16.18
N GLN A 276 2.38 3.98 -16.59
CA GLN A 276 1.06 4.50 -16.23
C GLN A 276 -0.10 3.61 -16.71
N GLY A 277 0.10 2.83 -17.78
CA GLY A 277 -0.87 1.84 -18.25
C GLY A 277 -1.11 0.69 -17.26
N SER A 278 -0.25 0.55 -16.24
CA SER A 278 -0.41 -0.40 -15.13
C SER A 278 -0.90 0.24 -13.83
N PHE A 279 -1.19 1.55 -13.85
CA PHE A 279 -1.55 2.31 -12.65
C PHE A 279 -3.06 2.43 -12.46
N ALA A 280 -3.70 1.32 -12.06
CA ALA A 280 -5.16 1.23 -11.96
C ALA A 280 -5.86 2.21 -10.99
N HIS A 281 -5.12 2.95 -10.16
CA HIS A 281 -5.72 3.90 -9.24
C HIS A 281 -6.32 5.11 -9.95
N THR A 282 -5.83 5.46 -11.14
CA THR A 282 -6.36 6.57 -11.96
C THR A 282 -7.69 6.25 -12.62
N THR A 283 -8.14 4.99 -12.61
CA THR A 283 -9.41 4.56 -13.20
C THR A 283 -10.27 3.77 -12.21
N GLY A 284 -9.79 3.63 -10.97
CA GLY A 284 -10.36 2.74 -9.95
C GLY A 284 -11.21 3.45 -8.90
N GLY A 285 -11.55 4.72 -9.13
CA GLY A 285 -12.26 5.58 -8.17
C GLY A 285 -11.37 6.29 -7.17
N TYR A 286 -10.05 6.23 -7.38
CA TYR A 286 -9.02 7.00 -6.67
C TYR A 286 -8.40 8.08 -7.57
N ASP A 287 -9.02 8.35 -8.72
CA ASP A 287 -8.64 9.39 -9.67
C ASP A 287 -8.53 10.76 -8.96
N ALA A 288 -7.37 11.40 -9.12
CA ALA A 288 -7.00 12.62 -8.41
C ALA A 288 -7.01 12.52 -6.86
N GLY A 289 -7.05 11.30 -6.31
CA GLY A 289 -7.17 11.01 -4.89
C GLY A 289 -6.02 10.19 -4.32
N TYR A 290 -5.02 9.79 -5.11
CA TYR A 290 -3.94 8.91 -4.65
C TYR A 290 -3.12 9.50 -3.49
N TYR A 291 -2.99 10.83 -3.45
CA TYR A 291 -2.33 11.52 -2.33
C TYR A 291 -2.99 11.22 -0.97
N GLY A 292 -4.26 10.77 -0.96
CA GLY A 292 -5.00 10.38 0.24
C GLY A 292 -4.31 9.29 1.07
N TYR A 293 -3.55 8.38 0.43
CA TYR A 293 -2.77 7.36 1.14
C TYR A 293 -1.73 7.99 2.06
N ILE A 294 -0.87 8.86 1.53
CA ILE A 294 0.20 9.46 2.34
C ILE A 294 -0.35 10.53 3.30
N HIS A 295 -1.40 11.23 2.90
CA HIS A 295 -2.10 12.19 3.76
C HIS A 295 -2.71 11.50 4.99
N SER A 296 -3.42 10.39 4.82
CA SER A 296 -3.96 9.61 5.93
C SER A 296 -2.87 8.99 6.82
N GLN A 297 -1.75 8.59 6.23
CA GLN A 297 -0.60 8.11 6.98
C GLN A 297 -0.02 9.17 7.92
N VAL A 298 0.12 10.42 7.48
CA VAL A 298 0.58 11.54 8.33
C VAL A 298 -0.33 11.70 9.55
N PHE A 299 -1.66 11.69 9.38
CA PHE A 299 -2.57 11.75 10.52
C PHE A 299 -2.49 10.53 11.42
N SER A 300 -2.38 9.32 10.86
CA SER A 300 -2.24 8.12 11.67
C SER A 300 -0.92 8.09 12.47
N ALA A 301 0.14 8.64 11.89
CA ALA A 301 1.46 8.75 12.49
C ALA A 301 1.54 9.81 13.59
N ASP A 302 0.63 10.79 13.59
CA ASP A 302 0.42 11.73 14.69
C ASP A 302 -0.55 11.18 15.75
N MET A 303 -1.64 10.55 15.31
CA MET A 303 -2.67 10.00 16.20
C MET A 303 -2.11 8.92 17.14
N TYR A 304 -1.30 7.98 16.63
CA TYR A 304 -0.75 6.91 17.46
C TYR A 304 0.12 7.42 18.62
N PRO A 305 1.18 8.23 18.40
CA PRO A 305 2.03 8.74 19.48
C PRO A 305 1.26 9.63 20.46
N THR A 306 0.30 10.41 19.97
CA THR A 306 -0.44 11.39 20.77
C THR A 306 -1.55 10.74 21.62
N VAL A 307 -2.19 9.69 21.12
CA VAL A 307 -3.40 9.11 21.75
C VAL A 307 -3.13 7.73 22.34
N PHE A 308 -2.39 6.85 21.66
CA PHE A 308 -2.33 5.42 21.98
C PHE A 308 -0.97 4.94 22.53
N ARG A 309 0.07 5.78 22.53
CA ARG A 309 1.43 5.33 22.88
C ARG A 309 1.59 4.84 24.31
N VAL A 310 0.87 5.45 25.25
CA VAL A 310 0.98 5.14 26.68
C VAL A 310 0.44 3.74 26.94
N ASP A 311 -0.77 3.47 26.46
CA ASP A 311 -1.38 2.15 26.48
C ASP A 311 -2.21 1.94 25.20
N PRO A 312 -1.67 1.22 24.19
CA PRO A 312 -2.37 1.01 22.93
C PRO A 312 -3.54 0.03 23.05
N LEU A 313 -3.67 -0.65 24.19
CA LEU A 313 -4.74 -1.63 24.44
C LEU A 313 -5.80 -1.11 25.42
N ASP A 314 -5.71 0.13 25.88
CA ASP A 314 -6.69 0.74 26.78
C ASP A 314 -8.11 0.77 26.15
N PRO A 315 -9.09 0.05 26.73
CA PRO A 315 -10.47 0.04 26.24
C PRO A 315 -11.14 1.42 26.26
N ALA A 316 -10.78 2.31 27.19
CA ALA A 316 -11.34 3.66 27.26
C ALA A 316 -10.89 4.50 26.06
N LEU A 317 -9.60 4.44 25.72
CA LEU A 317 -9.06 5.09 24.52
C LEU A 317 -9.65 4.51 23.24
N GLY A 318 -9.80 3.18 23.16
CA GLY A 318 -10.42 2.54 22.01
C GLY A 318 -11.90 2.90 21.84
N LYS A 319 -12.68 3.00 22.94
CA LYS A 319 -14.04 3.52 22.93
C LYS A 319 -14.09 4.97 22.46
N ARG A 320 -13.18 5.82 22.93
CA ARG A 320 -13.08 7.22 22.50
C ARG A 320 -12.83 7.33 20.99
N TYR A 321 -11.89 6.55 20.47
CA TYR A 321 -11.62 6.48 19.04
C TYR A 321 -12.84 5.99 18.24
N ARG A 322 -13.51 4.93 18.72
CA ARG A 322 -14.75 4.43 18.12
C ARG A 322 -15.83 5.52 18.08
N ASP A 323 -16.10 6.21 19.18
CA ASP A 323 -17.17 7.20 19.27
C ASP A 323 -16.85 8.49 18.47
N SER A 324 -15.57 8.88 18.40
CA SER A 324 -15.14 10.14 17.78
C SER A 324 -14.84 10.02 16.29
N ILE A 325 -14.31 8.88 15.85
CA ILE A 325 -13.84 8.65 14.47
C ILE A 325 -14.74 7.66 13.74
N LEU A 326 -14.95 6.46 14.28
CA LEU A 326 -15.62 5.38 13.54
C LEU A 326 -17.15 5.55 13.47
N LYS A 327 -17.78 5.85 14.61
CA LYS A 327 -19.23 5.90 14.78
C LYS A 327 -19.90 7.01 13.96
N VAL A 328 -19.18 8.11 13.73
CA VAL A 328 -19.70 9.24 12.97
C VAL A 328 -19.71 8.99 11.46
N GLY A 329 -18.87 8.07 10.96
CA GLY A 329 -18.71 7.83 9.51
C GLY A 329 -18.54 9.15 8.74
N GLY A 330 -19.13 9.24 7.55
CA GLY A 330 -19.14 10.47 6.74
C GLY A 330 -20.18 11.52 7.15
N SER A 331 -20.77 11.44 8.35
CA SER A 331 -21.82 12.39 8.78
C SER A 331 -21.27 13.74 9.27
N ARG A 332 -19.95 13.90 9.39
CA ARG A 332 -19.27 15.10 9.86
C ARG A 332 -18.01 15.36 9.04
N GLU A 333 -17.64 16.63 8.88
CA GLU A 333 -16.30 16.98 8.36
C GLU A 333 -15.20 16.53 9.33
N GLU A 334 -14.14 15.96 8.77
CA GLU A 334 -13.13 15.18 9.49
C GLU A 334 -12.16 16.05 10.30
N LEU A 335 -11.65 17.13 9.69
CA LEU A 335 -10.57 17.96 10.25
C LEU A 335 -10.99 18.79 11.46
N GLN A 336 -12.24 19.28 11.50
CA GLN A 336 -12.65 20.22 12.55
C GLN A 336 -13.30 19.57 13.76
N VAL A 337 -13.95 18.41 13.61
CA VAL A 337 -14.78 17.87 14.69
C VAL A 337 -14.28 16.53 15.19
N SER A 338 -13.92 15.60 14.30
CA SER A 338 -13.60 14.23 14.69
C SER A 338 -12.18 14.11 15.24
N LEU A 339 -11.20 14.69 14.53
CA LEU A 339 -9.80 14.66 14.97
C LEU A 339 -9.54 15.56 16.19
N HIS A 340 -10.11 16.77 16.23
CA HIS A 340 -10.01 17.67 17.37
C HIS A 340 -10.56 17.05 18.68
N LYS A 341 -11.70 16.34 18.60
CA LYS A 341 -12.28 15.62 19.76
C LYS A 341 -11.41 14.46 20.25
N LEU A 342 -10.63 13.85 19.36
CA LEU A 342 -9.70 12.79 19.75
C LEU A 342 -8.44 13.36 20.40
N TRP A 343 -7.93 14.50 19.92
CA TRP A 343 -6.71 15.13 20.42
C TRP A 343 -6.87 15.99 21.68
N THR A 344 -8.02 16.61 21.90
CA THR A 344 -8.23 17.47 23.08
C THR A 344 -8.47 16.65 24.33
N THR A 345 -7.46 16.57 25.21
CA THR A 345 -7.64 16.12 26.59
C THR A 345 -8.55 17.10 27.33
N GLU A 346 -9.81 16.74 27.54
CA GLU A 346 -10.42 17.08 28.82
C GLU A 346 -9.85 16.08 29.83
N HIS A 347 -8.74 16.45 30.46
CA HIS A 347 -8.51 16.05 31.85
C HIS A 347 -9.61 16.75 32.65
N SER A 348 -10.79 16.14 32.72
CA SER A 348 -11.73 16.47 33.79
C SER A 348 -11.33 15.60 34.97
N ASP A 349 -10.87 16.27 36.02
CA ASP A 349 -10.67 15.69 37.33
C ASP A 349 -11.90 14.86 37.75
N MET A 350 -11.65 13.60 38.14
CA MET A 350 -12.37 12.92 39.22
C MET A 350 -11.53 11.76 39.75
#